data_AF-A0A3Q3WT83-F1
#
_entry.id   AF-A0A3Q3WT83-F1
#
_cell.length_a   1.000
_cell.length_b   1.000
_cell.length_c   1.000
_cell.angle_alpha   90.00
_cell.angle_beta   90.00
_cell.angle_gamma   90.00
#
_symmetry.space_group_name_H-M   'P 1'
#
loop_
_entity.id
_entity.type
_entity.pdbx_description
1 polymer ?
#
loop_
_entity_poly.entity_id
_entity_poly.type
_entity_poly.pdbx_seq_one_letter_code
_entity_poly.pdbx_strand_id
1 'polypeptide(L)' 'MNKSRLRRTSFVSCQVGDGGEGEAVTPDYDKSGWFGVKNKLGLDFPNLPYLVDGDKKIVQSNAIMRYIARKHNMCK' A
#
# COMPACT_ATOMS: atom_id res chain seq x y z
N MET A 1 -1.31 7.79 -28.73
CA MET A 1 -0.57 7.50 -27.48
C MET A 1 -1.23 6.28 -26.83
N ASN A 2 -0.64 5.11 -27.01
CA ASN A 2 -1.34 3.83 -26.83
C ASN A 2 -1.49 3.46 -25.35
N LYS A 3 -2.75 3.37 -24.91
CA LYS A 3 -3.19 2.89 -23.60
C LYS A 3 -3.02 1.37 -23.51
N SER A 4 -1.78 0.89 -23.39
CA SER A 4 -1.55 -0.53 -23.19
C SER A 4 -0.36 -0.72 -22.26
N ARG A 5 -0.61 -1.38 -21.13
CA ARG A 5 0.38 -1.99 -20.21
C ARG A 5 0.74 -1.23 -18.93
N LEU A 6 -0.27 -0.81 -18.17
CA LEU A 6 -0.12 -0.62 -16.73
C LEU A 6 -0.11 -2.02 -16.06
N ARG A 7 1.08 -2.62 -15.88
CA ARG A 7 1.18 -3.83 -15.04
C ARG A 7 0.91 -3.42 -13.60
N ARG A 8 -0.10 -4.07 -13.00
CA ARG A 8 -0.62 -3.90 -11.64
C ARG A 8 0.46 -3.52 -10.62
N THR A 9 0.56 -2.24 -10.29
CA THR A 9 1.11 -1.76 -9.03
C THR A 9 -0.02 -1.79 -8.01
N SER A 10 0.01 -2.75 -7.09
CA SER A 10 -0.97 -2.83 -6.01
C SER A 10 -0.58 -1.83 -4.91
N PHE A 11 -1.25 -0.68 -4.88
CA PHE A 11 -1.22 0.24 -3.75
C PHE A 11 -2.25 -0.26 -2.73
N VAL A 12 -1.80 -0.77 -1.59
CA VAL A 12 -2.70 -1.17 -0.49
C VAL A 12 -3.01 0.07 0.34
N SER A 13 -4.18 0.65 0.11
CA SER A 13 -4.82 1.58 1.04
C SER A 13 -5.87 0.81 1.83
N CYS A 14 -5.85 0.91 3.16
CA CYS A 14 -6.97 0.46 4.00
C CYS A 14 -8.21 1.28 3.58
N GLN A 15 -9.28 0.62 3.14
CA GLN A 15 -10.56 1.27 2.87
C GLN A 15 -11.42 1.17 4.13
N VAL A 16 -11.93 2.30 4.62
CA VAL A 16 -12.94 2.38 5.69
C VAL A 16 -14.31 2.32 5.01
N GLY A 17 -15.16 1.36 5.41
CA GLY A 17 -16.52 1.19 4.86
C GLY A 17 -17.57 2.00 5.61
N ASP A 18 -18.55 2.53 4.87
CA ASP A 18 -19.66 3.37 5.33
C ASP A 18 -20.83 2.58 5.99
N GLY A 19 -21.29 3.05 7.16
CA GLY A 19 -22.71 3.17 7.56
C GLY A 19 -23.48 1.98 8.17
N GLY A 20 -24.02 2.18 9.39
CA GLY A 20 -25.13 1.39 9.99
C GLY A 20 -25.39 1.71 11.47
N GLU A 21 -26.64 1.96 11.86
CA GLU A 21 -27.14 2.71 13.03
C GLU A 21 -27.22 1.95 14.38
N GLY A 22 -27.06 2.67 15.50
CA GLY A 22 -27.57 2.31 16.84
C GLY A 22 -26.57 1.63 17.79
N GLU A 23 -26.41 2.18 19.01
CA GLU A 23 -25.40 1.85 20.03
C GLU A 23 -23.98 2.33 19.63
N ALA A 24 -23.20 2.88 20.56
CA ALA A 24 -21.82 3.31 20.29
C ALA A 24 -20.90 2.08 20.09
N VAL A 25 -21.11 1.35 19.00
CA VAL A 25 -20.20 0.34 18.50
C VAL A 25 -18.96 1.10 18.06
N THR A 26 -17.95 1.19 18.92
CA THR A 26 -16.61 1.52 18.46
C THR A 26 -16.30 0.52 17.35
N PRO A 27 -16.13 0.93 16.09
CA PRO A 27 -15.78 -0.01 15.03
C PRO A 27 -14.52 -0.71 15.49
N ASP A 28 -14.59 -2.02 15.65
CA ASP A 28 -13.45 -2.78 16.13
C ASP A 28 -12.34 -2.60 15.08
N TYR A 29 -11.29 -1.87 15.46
CA TYR A 29 -10.18 -1.57 14.57
C TYR A 29 -9.31 -2.82 14.50
N ASP A 30 -9.82 -3.85 13.82
CA ASP A 30 -9.15 -5.11 13.68
C ASP A 30 -7.92 -4.94 12.78
N LYS A 31 -6.76 -4.99 13.42
CA LYS A 31 -5.45 -4.90 12.77
C LYS A 31 -4.92 -6.28 12.35
N SER A 32 -5.67 -7.36 12.58
CA SER A 32 -5.30 -8.73 12.23
C SER A 32 -4.91 -8.86 10.76
N GLY A 33 -5.59 -8.13 9.88
CA GLY A 33 -5.31 -8.09 8.44
C GLY A 33 -3.88 -7.66 8.11
N TRP A 34 -3.30 -6.70 8.86
CA TRP A 34 -1.90 -6.29 8.70
C TRP A 34 -0.95 -7.17 9.50
N PHE A 35 -1.27 -7.46 10.76
CA PHE A 35 -0.37 -8.21 11.65
C PHE A 35 -0.14 -9.66 11.19
N GLY A 36 -1.10 -10.29 10.50
CA GLY A 36 -0.95 -11.64 9.96
C GLY A 36 -0.10 -11.73 8.69
N VAL A 37 0.07 -10.62 7.95
CA VAL A 37 0.80 -10.59 6.67
C VAL A 37 2.15 -9.88 6.76
N LYS A 38 2.35 -8.96 7.71
CA LYS A 38 3.55 -8.10 7.80
C LYS A 38 4.88 -8.88 7.71
N ASN A 39 4.96 -10.03 8.38
CA ASN A 39 6.17 -10.84 8.44
C ASN A 39 6.32 -11.77 7.22
N LYS A 40 5.24 -12.03 6.48
CA LYS A 40 5.24 -12.89 5.29
C LYS A 40 5.69 -12.16 4.02
N LEU A 41 5.65 -10.83 4.04
CA LEU A 41 6.04 -9.99 2.89
C LEU A 41 7.56 -9.95 2.68
N GLY A 42 8.36 -10.39 3.66
CA GLY A 42 9.83 -10.34 3.61
C GLY A 42 10.35 -8.93 3.37
N LEU A 43 9.75 -7.94 4.05
CA LEU A 43 10.22 -6.57 4.09
C LEU A 43 11.28 -6.47 5.19
N ASP A 44 12.42 -5.84 4.91
CA ASP A 44 13.47 -5.64 5.92
C ASP A 44 12.97 -4.77 7.09
N PHE A 45 12.10 -3.81 6.78
CA PHE A 45 11.47 -2.91 7.76
C PHE A 45 9.96 -2.87 7.51
N PRO A 46 9.15 -3.77 8.11
CA PRO A 46 7.73 -3.87 7.85
C PRO A 46 6.99 -2.65 8.37
N ASN A 47 6.68 -1.72 7.47
CA ASN A 47 5.89 -0.53 7.75
C ASN A 47 4.92 -0.23 6.60
N LEU A 48 3.76 0.35 6.94
CA LEU A 48 2.82 0.89 5.97
C LEU A 48 3.13 2.37 5.73
N PRO A 49 3.07 2.88 4.49
CA PRO A 49 2.86 2.16 3.23
C PRO A 49 4.13 1.44 2.72
N TYR A 50 3.92 0.38 1.94
CA TYR A 50 4.97 -0.34 1.21
C TYR A 50 4.60 -0.51 -0.27
N LEU A 51 5.62 -0.65 -1.12
CA LEU A 51 5.53 -0.94 -2.55
C LEU A 51 6.35 -2.19 -2.86
N VAL A 52 5.75 -3.15 -3.56
CA VAL A 52 6.45 -4.30 -4.14
C VAL A 52 6.38 -4.19 -5.66
N ASP A 53 7.55 -4.14 -6.31
CA ASP A 53 7.70 -4.05 -7.77
C ASP A 53 8.72 -5.09 -8.24
N GLY A 54 8.24 -6.31 -8.46
CA GLY A 54 9.09 -7.48 -8.71
C GLY A 54 9.95 -7.79 -7.49
N ASP A 55 11.27 -7.83 -7.69
CA ASP A 55 12.23 -8.08 -6.61
C ASP A 55 12.46 -6.86 -5.70
N LYS A 56 12.02 -5.67 -6.12
CA LYS A 56 12.20 -4.45 -5.33
C LYS A 56 11.07 -4.30 -4.32
N LYS A 57 11.45 -4.25 -3.06
CA LYS A 57 10.56 -3.96 -1.93
C LYS A 57 10.97 -2.63 -1.32
N ILE A 58 10.07 -1.66 -1.32
CA ILE A 58 10.34 -0.30 -0.84
C ILE A 58 9.30 0.04 0.20
N VAL A 59 9.77 0.44 1.37
CA VAL A 59 8.94 1.00 2.44
C VAL A 59 9.23 2.49 2.56
N GLN A 60 8.45 3.23 3.37
CA GLN A 60 8.45 4.71 3.47
C GLN A 60 7.79 5.41 2.29
N SER A 61 6.77 6.25 2.59
CA SER A 61 5.96 6.98 1.61
C SER A 61 6.80 7.85 0.68
N ASN A 62 7.76 8.60 1.22
CA ASN A 62 8.65 9.46 0.44
C ASN A 62 9.56 8.66 -0.51
N ALA A 63 10.03 7.49 -0.08
CA ALA A 63 10.88 6.63 -0.90
C ALA A 63 10.08 6.02 -2.06
N ILE A 64 8.84 5.58 -1.79
CA ILE A 64 7.89 5.09 -2.78
C ILE A 64 7.59 6.16 -3.83
N MET A 65 7.26 7.39 -3.39
CA MET A 65 6.98 8.50 -4.31
C MET A 65 8.17 8.79 -5.23
N ARG A 66 9.38 8.90 -4.65
CA ARG A 66 10.61 9.13 -5.42
C ARG A 66 10.91 7.98 -6.38
N TYR A 67 10.60 6.74 -5.99
CA TYR A 67 10.79 5.58 -6.85
C TYR A 67 9.87 5.63 -8.08
N ILE A 68 8.59 5.92 -7.87
CA ILE A 68 7.60 6.05 -8.96
C ILE A 68 8.02 7.20 -9.89
N ALA A 69 8.39 8.34 -9.33
CA ALA A 69 8.79 9.50 -10.13
C ALA A 69 10.00 9.21 -11.04
N ARG A 70 11.00 8.46 -10.54
CA ARG A 70 12.15 7.99 -11.35
C ARG A 70 11.75 6.95 -12.39
N LYS A 71 10.89 5.98 -12.03
CA LYS A 71 10.43 4.92 -12.95
C LYS A 71 9.67 5.49 -14.14
N HIS A 72 8.96 6.61 -13.95
CA HIS A 72 8.14 7.26 -14.97
C HIS A 72 8.76 8.54 -15.56
N ASN A 73 10.03 8.83 -15.28
CA ASN A 73 10.74 10.04 -15.76
C ASN A 73 9.97 11.36 -15.45
N MET A 74 9.33 11.43 -14.29
CA MET A 74 8.57 12.60 -13.84
C MET A 74 9.44 13.67 -13.17
N CYS A 75 10.73 13.37 -12.93
CA CYS A 75 11.73 14.31 -12.42
C CYS A 75 12.70 14.69 -13.55
N LYS A 76 12.19 15.34 -14.60
CA LYS A 76 13.03 16.07 -15.55
C LYS A 76 13.30 17.48 -15.02
#